data_AF-A0A4U0XGG3-F1
#
_entry.id   AF-A0A4U0XGG3-F1
#
_cell.length_a   1.000
_cell.length_b   1.000
_cell.length_c   1.000
_cell.angle_alpha   90.00
_cell.angle_beta   90.00
_cell.angle_gamma   90.00
#
_symmetry.space_group_name_H-M   'P 1'
#
loop_
_entity.id
_entity.type
_entity.pdbx_description
1 polymer ?
#
loop_
_entity_poly.entity_id
_entity_poly.type
_entity_poly.pdbx_seq_one_letter_code
_entity_poly.pdbx_strand_id
1 'polypeptide(L)' 'KIAYVYRAQKEVRGSKIRVIWGKVTRPHGNSGVVRAQFRKNLPPKTFGASVRIMLYPSSI' A
#
# COMPACT_ATOMS: atom_id res chain seq x y z
N LYS A 1 5.05 -6.21 -4.29
CA LYS A 1 4.87 -5.50 -2.98
C LYS A 1 3.88 -4.34 -3.15
N ILE A 2 3.31 -3.79 -2.08
CA ILE A 2 2.33 -2.66 -2.16
C ILE A 2 2.81 -1.50 -1.29
N ALA A 3 2.71 -0.27 -1.79
CA ALA A 3 3.05 0.95 -1.07
C ALA A 3 1.88 1.94 -1.05
N TYR A 4 1.41 2.28 0.16
CA TYR A 4 0.56 3.46 0.37
C TYR A 4 1.45 4.65 0.78
N VAL A 5 1.52 5.67 -0.07
CA VAL A 5 2.38 6.85 0.11
C VAL A 5 1.52 8.04 0.52
N TYR A 6 1.89 8.72 1.60
CA TYR A 6 1.16 9.89 2.09
C TYR A 6 2.12 10.97 2.60
N ARG A 7 1.62 12.21 2.72
CA ARG A 7 2.38 13.34 3.28
C ARG A 7 1.91 13.64 4.69
N ALA A 8 2.85 14.02 5.56
CA ALA A 8 2.58 14.49 6.91
C ALA A 8 3.30 15.82 7.15
N GLN A 9 2.78 16.65 8.07
CA GLN A 9 3.36 17.96 8.37
C GLN A 9 4.76 17.85 9.01
N LYS A 10 4.89 16.96 10.00
CA LYS A 10 6.15 16.71 10.70
C LYS A 10 7.11 15.89 9.84
N GLU A 11 8.28 16.46 9.63
CA GLU A 11 9.41 15.78 9.01
C GLU A 11 9.92 14.66 9.91
N VAL A 12 10.14 13.49 9.33
CA VAL A 12 10.68 12.31 10.01
C VAL A 12 11.74 11.73 9.10
N ARG A 13 12.96 11.54 9.64
CA ARG A 13 14.10 10.96 8.90
C ARG A 13 14.38 11.68 7.57
N GLY A 14 14.37 13.02 7.56
CA GLY A 14 14.70 13.82 6.38
C GLY A 14 13.56 13.96 5.35
N SER A 15 12.34 13.46 5.65
CA SER A 15 11.22 13.56 4.71
C SER A 15 9.88 13.79 5.39
N LYS A 16 9.01 14.54 4.71
CA LYS A 16 7.58 14.67 5.03
C LYS A 16 6.74 13.56 4.39
N ILE A 17 7.34 12.71 3.57
CA ILE A 17 6.68 11.60 2.88
C ILE A 17 6.83 10.35 3.74
N ARG A 18 5.71 9.65 3.93
CA ARG A 18 5.64 8.41 4.71
C ARG A 18 5.01 7.32 3.87
N VAL A 19 5.40 6.08 4.15
CA VAL A 19 4.95 4.92 3.39
C VAL A 19 4.50 3.81 4.32
N ILE A 20 3.32 3.25 4.06
CA ILE A 20 2.86 2.01 4.66
C ILE A 20 3.05 0.90 3.64
N TRP A 21 3.88 -0.08 3.98
CA TRP A 21 4.16 -1.22 3.12
C TRP A 21 3.19 -2.37 3.38
N GLY A 22 2.80 -3.05 2.31
CA GLY A 22 2.00 -4.26 2.34
C GLY A 22 2.38 -5.24 1.22
N LYS A 23 1.64 -6.34 1.17
CA LYS A 23 1.74 -7.37 0.13
C LYS A 23 0.35 -7.77 -0.34
N VAL A 24 0.23 -8.14 -1.61
CA VAL A 24 -0.95 -8.84 -2.13
C VAL A 24 -0.92 -10.24 -1.55
N THR A 25 -2.07 -10.76 -1.12
CA THR A 25 -2.16 -12.10 -0.53
C THR A 25 -2.89 -13.09 -1.43
N ARG A 26 -4.08 -12.73 -1.94
CA ARG A 26 -4.90 -13.62 -2.77
C ARG A 26 -5.91 -12.84 -3.62
N PRO A 27 -6.40 -13.38 -4.74
CA PRO A 27 -7.51 -12.79 -5.49
C PRO A 27 -8.80 -12.75 -4.66
N HIS A 28 -9.71 -11.85 -5.02
CA HIS A 28 -11.01 -11.73 -4.38
C HIS A 28 -12.12 -11.55 -5.43
N GLY A 29 -13.10 -12.44 -5.41
CA GLY A 29 -14.19 -12.41 -6.40
C GLY A 29 -13.70 -12.64 -7.83
N ASN A 30 -14.53 -12.25 -8.80
CA ASN A 30 -14.33 -12.57 -10.23
C ASN A 30 -14.03 -11.34 -11.09
N SER A 31 -13.87 -10.15 -10.49
CA SER A 31 -13.72 -8.87 -11.21
C SER A 31 -12.30 -8.30 -11.14
N GLY A 32 -11.30 -9.15 -10.88
CA GLY A 32 -9.89 -8.73 -10.84
C GLY A 32 -9.47 -7.95 -9.58
N VAL A 33 -10.28 -7.94 -8.53
CA VAL A 33 -9.90 -7.32 -7.24
C VAL A 33 -9.09 -8.30 -6.38
N VAL A 34 -8.29 -7.76 -5.45
CA VAL A 34 -7.34 -8.55 -4.65
C VAL A 34 -7.43 -8.21 -3.17
N ARG A 35 -7.12 -9.19 -2.32
CA ARG A 35 -6.87 -8.95 -0.89
C ARG A 35 -5.41 -8.58 -0.67
N ALA A 36 -5.19 -7.60 0.20
CA ALA A 36 -3.87 -7.14 0.60
C ALA A 36 -3.75 -7.12 2.12
N GLN A 37 -2.54 -7.41 2.60
CA GLN A 37 -2.19 -7.27 4.01
C GLN A 37 -1.06 -6.25 4.14
N PHE A 38 -1.27 -5.24 4.97
CA PHE A 38 -0.29 -4.21 5.27
C PHE A 38 0.40 -4.49 6.60
N ARG A 39 1.64 -4.03 6.76
CA ARG A 39 2.39 -4.14 8.04
C ARG A 39 1.66 -3.46 9.20
N LYS A 40 1.01 -2.35 8.90
CA LYS A 40 0.06 -1.67 9.79
C LYS A 40 -1.24 -1.51 9.00
N ASN A 41 -2.37 -1.74 9.65
CA ASN A 41 -3.67 -1.56 9.02
C ASN A 41 -3.79 -0.14 8.44
N LEU A 42 -4.38 -0.04 7.25
CA LEU A 42 -4.60 1.26 6.63
C LEU A 42 -5.64 2.06 7.43
N PRO A 43 -5.45 3.38 7.59
CA PRO A 43 -6.50 4.24 8.15
C PRO A 43 -7.76 4.20 7.27
N PRO A 44 -8.98 4.25 7.83
CA PRO A 44 -10.22 4.19 7.04
C PRO A 44 -10.37 5.37 6.06
N LYS A 45 -9.72 6.51 6.34
CA LYS A 45 -9.71 7.66 5.42
C LYS A 45 -9.11 7.34 4.04
N THR A 46 -8.38 6.23 3.90
CA THR A 46 -7.70 5.88 2.64
C THR A 46 -8.58 5.10 1.66
N PHE A 47 -9.85 4.81 1.97
CA PHE A 47 -10.75 4.22 0.99
C PHE A 47 -10.91 5.14 -0.23
N GLY A 48 -10.72 4.60 -1.43
CA GLY A 48 -10.69 5.37 -2.69
C GLY A 48 -9.36 6.09 -2.99
N ALA A 49 -8.39 6.09 -2.07
CA ALA A 49 -7.07 6.64 -2.34
C ALA A 49 -6.24 5.71 -3.24
N SER A 50 -5.33 6.29 -4.02
CA SER A 50 -4.44 5.53 -4.87
C SER A 50 -3.33 4.82 -4.08
N VAL A 51 -2.99 3.62 -4.52
CA VAL A 51 -1.93 2.78 -3.94
C VAL A 51 -1.02 2.31 -5.08
N ARG A 52 0.28 2.15 -4.81
CA ARG A 52 1.25 1.70 -5.82
C ARG A 52 1.55 0.21 -5.66
N ILE A 53 1.33 -0.57 -6.71
CA ILE A 53 1.68 -1.99 -6.78
C ILE A 53 3.06 -2.10 -7.45
N MET A 54 3.98 -2.77 -6.78
CA MET A 54 5.33 -3.02 -7.25
C MET A 54 5.41 -4.38 -7.92
N LEU A 55 6.07 -4.43 -9.08
CA LEU A 55 6.28 -5.65 -9.88
C LEU A 55 7.29 -6.64 -9.27
N TYR A 56 7.90 -6.30 -8.12
CA TYR A 56 8.83 -7.17 -7.41
C TYR A 56 8.25 -7.72 -6.09
N PRO A 57 8.74 -8.88 -5.60
CA PRO A 57 9.69 -9.78 -6.26
C PRO A 57 9.06 -10.42 -7.51
N SER A 58 9.79 -10.39 -8.63
CA SER A 58 9.33 -11.03 -9.87
C SER A 58 9.52 -12.54 -9.74
N SER A 59 8.52 -13.30 -10.18
CA SER A 59 8.61 -14.75 -10.40
C SER A 59 8.34 -15.13 -11.86
N ILE A 60 8.34 -14.13 -12.75
CA ILE A 60 8.42 -14.30 -14.19
C ILE A 60 9.84 -14.75 -14.53
#